data_AF-A0A5N6WR02-F1
#
_entry.id   AF-A0A5N6WR02-F1
#
_cell.length_a   1.000
_cell.length_b   1.000
_cell.length_c   1.000
_cell.angle_alpha   90.00
_cell.angle_beta   90.00
_cell.angle_gamma   90.00
#
_symmetry.space_group_name_H-M   'P 1'
#
loop_
_entity.id
_entity.type
_entity.pdbx_description
1 polymer ?
#
loop_
_entity_poly.entity_id
_entity_poly.type
_entity_poly.pdbx_seq_one_letter_code
_entity_poly.pdbx_strand_id
1 'polypeptide(L)'
;MSLQAQARSTYRALLRELPRRSLSNPTPLHNRIRELYRDQIKSADEETLNAHIQEADQLAQYARAQRQYLKLVERYNPGMTMDEEEKIRLTARRVGLDLPIEAKDRKEE
;
A
#
# COMPACT_ATOMS: atom_id res chain seq x y z
N MET A 1 3.12 -11.89 27.58
CA MET A 1 3.66 -12.70 26.48
C MET A 1 5.17 -12.51 26.44
N SER A 2 5.95 -13.49 26.02
CA SER A 2 7.41 -13.31 25.82
C SER A 2 7.69 -12.27 24.73
N LEU A 3 8.72 -11.43 24.95
CA LEU A 3 9.23 -10.46 23.97
C LEU A 3 9.52 -11.09 22.61
N GLN A 4 10.11 -12.29 22.62
CA GLN A 4 10.38 -13.04 21.39
C GLN A 4 9.10 -13.48 20.69
N ALA A 5 8.05 -13.83 21.44
CA ALA A 5 6.75 -14.17 20.85
C ALA A 5 6.08 -12.93 20.22
N GLN A 6 6.18 -11.77 20.87
CA GLN A 6 5.70 -10.49 20.33
C GLN A 6 6.46 -10.09 19.07
N ALA A 7 7.79 -10.15 19.07
CA ALA A 7 8.62 -9.89 17.89
C ALA A 7 8.26 -10.79 16.70
N ARG A 8 7.97 -12.08 16.95
CA ARG A 8 7.52 -13.01 15.89
C ARG A 8 6.12 -12.66 15.38
N SER A 9 5.25 -12.15 16.24
CA SER A 9 3.91 -11.69 15.86
C SER A 9 3.98 -10.46 14.96
N THR A 10 4.73 -9.43 15.35
CA THR A 10 4.90 -8.18 14.58
C THR A 10 5.62 -8.45 13.26
N TYR A 11 6.66 -9.29 13.25
CA TYR A 11 7.30 -9.76 12.02
C TYR A 11 6.29 -10.36 11.03
N ARG A 12 5.42 -11.27 11.50
CA ARG A 12 4.39 -11.89 10.65
C ARG A 12 3.33 -10.88 10.21
N ALA A 13 2.99 -9.91 11.05
CA ALA A 13 2.05 -8.85 10.69
C ALA A 13 2.60 -8.00 9.54
N LEU A 14 3.85 -7.55 9.64
CA LEU A 14 4.53 -6.80 8.58
C LEU A 14 4.62 -7.58 7.27
N LEU A 15 5.01 -8.86 7.34
CA LEU A 15 5.13 -9.68 6.14
C LEU A 15 3.79 -9.93 5.42
N ARG A 16 2.67 -9.86 6.12
CA ARG A 16 1.33 -10.02 5.50
C ARG A 16 0.87 -8.76 4.77
N GLU A 17 1.40 -7.61 5.13
CA GLU A 17 1.11 -6.33 4.47
C GLU A 17 1.93 -6.16 3.17
N LEU A 18 3.02 -6.93 3.01
CA LEU A 18 3.76 -6.95 1.75
C LEU A 18 2.92 -7.59 0.62
N PRO A 19 3.09 -7.11 -0.63
CA PRO A 19 2.41 -7.69 -1.78
C PRO A 19 2.67 -9.20 -1.87
N ARG A 20 1.59 -10.00 -1.90
CA ARG A 20 1.69 -11.45 -2.11
C ARG A 20 2.15 -11.68 -3.55
N ARG A 21 3.30 -12.33 -3.70
CA ARG A 21 3.83 -12.72 -5.01
C ARG A 21 3.85 -14.24 -5.08
N SER A 22 3.52 -14.81 -6.23
CA SER A 22 3.61 -16.25 -6.52
C SER A 22 5.05 -16.68 -6.86
N LEU A 23 6.05 -16.03 -6.26
CA LEU A 23 7.44 -16.34 -6.52
C LEU A 23 7.86 -17.49 -5.60
N SER A 24 8.53 -18.49 -6.17
CA SER A 24 9.13 -19.60 -5.41
C SER A 24 10.21 -19.12 -4.44
N ASN A 25 10.83 -17.96 -4.71
CA ASN A 25 11.91 -17.39 -3.92
C ASN A 25 11.48 -16.11 -3.18
N PRO A 26 11.89 -15.92 -1.91
CA PRO A 26 11.61 -14.70 -1.16
C PRO A 26 12.32 -13.49 -1.79
N THR A 27 11.68 -12.32 -1.75
CA THR A 27 12.25 -11.09 -2.31
C THR A 27 13.44 -10.60 -1.48
N PRO A 28 14.35 -9.80 -2.05
CA PRO A 28 15.45 -9.18 -1.30
C PRO A 28 14.97 -8.40 -0.07
N LEU A 29 13.83 -7.69 -0.19
CA LEU A 29 13.17 -7.00 0.92
C LEU A 29 12.78 -7.97 2.05
N HIS A 30 12.21 -9.12 1.70
CA HIS A 30 11.82 -10.14 2.69
C HIS A 30 13.03 -10.68 3.45
N ASN A 31 14.15 -10.89 2.76
CA ASN A 31 15.41 -11.32 3.37
C ASN A 31 15.96 -10.23 4.29
N ARG A 32 15.97 -8.97 3.84
CA ARG A 32 16.41 -7.83 4.66
C ARG A 32 15.59 -7.67 5.94
N ILE A 33 14.26 -7.74 5.85
CA ILE A 33 13.40 -7.67 7.05
C ILE A 33 13.69 -8.84 7.99
N ARG A 34 13.90 -10.04 7.44
CA ARG A 34 14.25 -11.21 8.24
C ARG A 34 15.60 -11.05 8.95
N GLU A 35 16.60 -10.49 8.29
CA GLU A 35 17.92 -10.20 8.85
C GLU A 35 17.82 -9.18 9.98
N LEU A 36 17.12 -8.06 9.77
CA LEU A 36 16.91 -7.02 10.78
C LEU A 36 16.32 -7.60 12.08
N TYR A 37 15.29 -8.44 11.98
CA TYR A 37 14.70 -9.08 13.15
C TYR A 37 15.64 -10.09 13.82
N ARG A 38 16.46 -10.81 13.04
CA ARG A 38 17.42 -11.78 13.59
C ARG A 38 18.57 -11.11 14.32
N ASP A 39 19.05 -9.99 13.80
CA ASP A 39 20.17 -9.25 14.38
C ASP A 39 19.72 -8.57 15.67
N GLN A 40 18.56 -7.89 15.65
CA GLN A 40 18.03 -7.19 16.82
C GLN A 40 17.72 -8.12 18.00
N ILE A 41 17.22 -9.34 17.75
CA ILE A 41 16.98 -10.32 18.81
C ILE A 41 18.28 -10.78 19.49
N LYS A 42 19.43 -10.70 18.80
CA LYS A 42 20.72 -11.16 19.33
C LYS A 42 21.53 -10.06 20.01
N SER A 43 21.42 -8.81 19.55
CA SER A 43 22.32 -7.73 19.94
C SER A 43 21.70 -6.67 20.85
N ALA A 44 20.38 -6.58 20.94
CA ALA A 44 19.70 -5.49 21.62
C ALA A 44 19.43 -5.79 23.11
N ASP A 45 19.53 -4.76 23.94
CA ASP A 45 19.02 -4.76 25.31
C ASP A 45 17.50 -4.95 25.34
N GLU A 46 16.93 -5.42 26.46
CA GLU A 46 15.50 -5.68 26.55
C GLU A 46 14.63 -4.43 26.32
N GLU A 47 15.08 -3.26 26.76
CA GLU A 47 14.35 -2.00 26.59
C GLU A 47 14.35 -1.53 25.13
N THR A 48 15.49 -1.61 24.45
CA THR A 48 15.61 -1.26 23.03
C THR A 48 14.86 -2.24 22.15
N LEU A 49 14.88 -3.53 22.48
CA LEU A 49 14.08 -4.56 21.82
C LEU A 49 12.57 -4.28 21.96
N ASN A 50 12.12 -3.88 23.16
CA ASN A 50 10.73 -3.48 23.39
C ASN A 50 10.33 -2.30 22.51
N ALA A 51 11.15 -1.25 22.46
CA ALA A 51 10.89 -0.08 21.63
C ALA A 51 10.75 -0.45 20.14
N HIS A 52 11.67 -1.26 19.62
CA HIS A 52 11.61 -1.72 18.23
C HIS A 52 10.38 -2.59 17.92
N ILE A 53 9.92 -3.40 18.88
CA ILE A 53 8.70 -4.18 18.71
C ILE A 53 7.48 -3.26 18.61
N GLN A 54 7.42 -2.20 19.42
CA GLN A 54 6.34 -1.21 19.37
C GLN A 54 6.35 -0.43 18.04
N GLU A 55 7.52 0.02 17.59
CA GLU A 55 7.69 0.68 16.29
C GLU A 55 7.21 -0.21 15.14
N ALA A 56 7.62 -1.49 15.16
CA ALA A 56 7.20 -2.45 14.16
C ALA A 56 5.69 -2.71 14.17
N ASP A 57 5.06 -2.75 15.34
CA ASP A 57 3.62 -2.91 15.45
C ASP A 57 2.88 -1.67 14.90
N GLN A 58 3.34 -0.47 15.25
CA GLN A 58 2.80 0.78 14.71
C GLN A 58 2.88 0.82 13.18
N LEU A 59 4.01 0.40 12.61
CA LEU A 59 4.17 0.32 11.15
C LEU A 59 3.20 -0.70 10.54
N ALA A 60 3.03 -1.87 11.16
CA ALA A 60 2.07 -2.87 10.70
C ALA A 60 0.62 -2.36 10.74
N GLN A 61 0.26 -1.62 11.79
CA GLN A 61 -1.04 -0.97 11.92
C GLN A 61 -1.26 0.09 10.83
N TYR A 62 -0.25 0.93 10.58
CA TYR A 62 -0.28 1.94 9.53
C TYR A 62 -0.48 1.31 8.15
N ALA A 63 0.29 0.27 7.81
CA ALA A 63 0.18 -0.41 6.53
C ALA A 63 -1.23 -1.03 6.32
N ARG A 64 -1.79 -1.63 7.37
CA ARG A 64 -3.17 -2.15 7.36
C ARG A 64 -4.18 -1.03 7.11
N ALA A 65 -4.04 0.09 7.82
CA ALA A 65 -4.91 1.25 7.67
C ALA A 65 -4.81 1.84 6.26
N GLN A 66 -3.60 1.95 5.70
CA GLN A 66 -3.37 2.44 4.35
C GLN A 66 -4.08 1.57 3.30
N ARG A 67 -4.00 0.24 3.42
CA ARG A 67 -4.73 -0.67 2.53
C ARG A 67 -6.25 -0.48 2.63
N GLN A 68 -6.77 -0.28 3.85
CA GLN A 68 -8.20 -0.04 4.05
C GLN A 68 -8.63 1.32 3.48
N TYR A 69 -7.81 2.35 3.68
CA TYR A 69 -8.02 3.68 3.12
C TYR A 69 -8.13 3.61 1.59
N LEU A 70 -7.17 2.98 0.92
CA LEU A 70 -7.19 2.82 -0.55
C LEU A 70 -8.48 2.12 -1.02
N LYS A 71 -8.87 1.03 -0.36
CA LYS A 71 -10.14 0.33 -0.66
C LYS A 71 -11.38 1.22 -0.49
N LEU A 72 -11.41 2.08 0.52
CA LEU A 72 -12.53 2.99 0.75
C LEU A 72 -12.56 4.10 -0.30
N VAL A 73 -11.39 4.65 -0.65
CA VAL A 73 -11.26 5.66 -1.71
C VAL A 73 -11.75 5.11 -3.04
N GLU A 74 -11.30 3.93 -3.45
CA GLU A 74 -11.75 3.27 -4.68
C GLU A 74 -13.28 3.03 -4.69
N ARG A 75 -13.86 2.65 -3.54
CA ARG A 75 -15.29 2.34 -3.43
C ARG A 75 -16.18 3.57 -3.50
N TYR A 76 -15.80 4.64 -2.81
CA TYR A 76 -16.63 5.84 -2.67
C TYR A 76 -16.26 6.96 -3.66
N ASN A 77 -15.08 6.89 -4.28
CA ASN A 77 -14.63 7.83 -5.29
C ASN A 77 -14.09 7.12 -6.55
N PRO A 78 -14.94 6.37 -7.27
CA PRO A 78 -14.52 5.60 -8.45
C PRO A 78 -14.11 6.49 -9.64
N GLY A 79 -14.49 7.77 -9.63
CA GLY A 79 -14.15 8.74 -10.67
C GLY A 79 -12.94 9.61 -10.33
N MET A 80 -12.22 9.35 -9.23
CA MET A 80 -11.09 10.18 -8.79
C MET A 80 -9.96 10.25 -9.82
N THR A 81 -9.74 9.16 -10.54
CA THR A 81 -8.66 9.03 -11.52
C THR A 81 -9.09 9.44 -12.94
N MET A 82 -10.36 9.79 -13.14
CA MET A 82 -10.89 10.16 -14.45
C MET A 82 -10.73 11.66 -14.65
N ASP A 83 -10.17 12.04 -15.79
CA ASP A 83 -10.03 13.45 -16.13
C ASP A 83 -11.38 14.12 -16.39
N GLU A 84 -11.46 15.43 -16.18
CA GLU A 84 -12.71 16.17 -16.30
C GLU A 84 -13.26 16.11 -17.73
N GLU A 85 -12.40 16.18 -18.74
CA GLU A 85 -12.78 16.06 -20.15
C GLU A 85 -13.40 14.69 -20.47
N GLU A 86 -12.78 13.61 -19.97
CA GLU A 86 -13.27 12.24 -20.15
C GLU A 86 -14.61 12.04 -19.45
N LYS A 87 -14.80 12.63 -18.27
CA LYS A 87 -16.08 12.64 -17.56
C LYS A 87 -17.19 13.31 -18.36
N ILE A 88 -16.91 14.48 -18.94
CA ILE A 88 -17.87 15.22 -19.76
C ILE A 88 -18.22 14.39 -21.01
N ARG A 89 -17.23 13.74 -21.64
CA ARG A 89 -17.42 12.82 -22.76
C ARG A 89 -18.30 11.63 -22.47
N LEU A 90 -18.08 10.93 -21.36
CA LEU A 90 -18.92 9.80 -20.98
C LEU A 90 -20.35 10.25 -20.63
N THR A 91 -20.49 11.45 -20.05
CA THR A 91 -21.80 12.04 -19.73
C THR A 91 -22.57 12.41 -21.00
N ALA A 92 -21.91 13.01 -21.98
CA ALA A 92 -22.51 13.33 -23.28
C ALA A 92 -22.95 12.05 -24.03
N ARG A 93 -22.11 11.00 -24.03
CA ARG A 93 -22.46 9.72 -24.66
C ARG A 93 -23.67 9.05 -24.02
N ARG A 94 -23.90 9.27 -22.72
CA ARG A 94 -25.08 8.74 -22.02
C ARG A 94 -26.39 9.27 -22.59
N VAL A 95 -26.38 10.45 -23.22
CA VAL A 95 -27.54 11.05 -23.90
C VAL A 95 -27.49 10.92 -25.43
N GLY A 96 -26.53 10.16 -25.97
CA GLY A 96 -26.33 9.99 -27.41
C GLY A 96 -25.68 11.19 -28.10
N LEU A 97 -24.97 12.05 -27.36
CA LEU A 97 -24.22 13.19 -27.87
C LEU A 97 -22.72 12.92 -27.82
N ASP A 98 -21.96 13.34 -28.83
CA ASP A 98 -20.49 13.36 -28.79
C ASP A 98 -19.98 14.80 -28.62
N LEU A 99 -18.87 14.98 -27.90
CA LEU A 99 -18.27 16.30 -27.73
C LEU A 99 -17.61 16.78 -29.03
N PRO A 100 -17.70 18.09 -29.32
CA PRO A 100 -16.96 18.69 -30.41
C PRO A 100 -15.44 18.70 -30.12
N ILE A 101 -14.63 18.59 -31.17
CA ILE A 101 -13.17 18.67 -31.08
C ILE A 101 -12.77 20.11 -30.73
N GLU A 102 -12.02 20.28 -29.64
CA GLU A 102 -11.56 21.59 -29.21
C GLU A 102 -10.64 22.22 -30.27
N ALA A 103 -10.63 23.55 -30.34
CA ALA A 103 -9.85 24.27 -31.36
C ALA A 103 -8.33 24.14 -31.17
N LYS A 104 -7.88 23.64 -30.00
CA LYS A 104 -6.47 23.35 -29.72
C LYS A 104 -6.00 22.09 -30.44
N ASP A 105 -6.78 21.01 -30.38
CA ASP A 105 -6.45 19.72 -31.01
C ASP A 105 -6.47 19.81 -32.54
N ARG A 106 -7.28 20.70 -33.11
CA ARG A 106 -7.35 20.97 -34.56
C ARG A 106 -6.11 21.62 -35.17
N LYS A 107 -5.17 22.13 -34.35
CA LYS A 107 -3.93 22.77 -34.83
C LYS A 107 -2.74 21.81 -34.85
N GLU A 108 -2.89 20.61 -34.33
CA GLU A 108 -1.84 19.59 -34.23
C GLU A 108 -1.94 18.51 -35.33
N GLU A 109 -2.94 18.59 -36.22
CA GLU A 109 -3.08 17.83 -37.47
C GLU A 109 -2.69 18.68 -38.70
#